data_AF-A0A933H525-F1
#
_entry.id   AF-A0A933H525-F1
#
_cell.length_a   1.000
_cell.length_b   1.000
_cell.length_c   1.000
_cell.angle_alpha   90.00
_cell.angle_beta   90.00
_cell.angle_gamma   90.00
#
_symmetry.space_group_name_H-M   'P 1'
#
loop_
_entity.id
_entity.type
_entity.pdbx_description
1 polymer ?
#
loop_
_entity_poly.entity_id
_entity_poly.type
_entity_poly.pdbx_seq_one_letter_code
_entity_poly.pdbx_strand_id
1 'polypeptide(L)'
;MVFEDVIESAAEKLSGDERLRSNLTDDEFNPILDWAITRLEKKTAKAKDKAAAQKIAAKELNQIESAMKVINDLLKEGNTPTLESAAKPLKVKPPKPKIGIRNRDMFIGEVLKLIEGEWEKKK
;
A
#
# COMPACT_ATOMS: atom_id res chain seq x y z
N MET A 1 10.16 -5.74 -20.42
CA MET A 1 9.19 -4.80 -21.00
C MET A 1 8.50 -4.13 -19.82
N VAL A 2 8.69 -2.83 -19.65
CA VAL A 2 8.03 -2.06 -18.60
C VAL A 2 6.83 -1.38 -19.23
N PHE A 3 5.66 -1.52 -18.61
CA PHE A 3 4.41 -0.93 -19.08
C PHE A 3 4.20 0.42 -18.37
N GLU A 4 5.09 1.37 -18.63
CA GLU A 4 5.14 2.68 -17.93
C GLU A 4 3.79 3.39 -17.98
N ASP A 5 3.13 3.42 -19.15
CA ASP A 5 1.82 4.07 -19.30
C ASP A 5 0.73 3.50 -18.38
N VAL A 6 0.80 2.19 -18.11
CA VAL A 6 -0.13 1.50 -17.21
C VAL A 6 0.16 1.85 -15.75
N ILE A 7 1.43 2.03 -15.41
CA ILE A 7 1.90 2.35 -14.07
C ILE A 7 1.61 3.81 -13.74
N GLU A 8 1.90 4.73 -14.66
CA GLU A 8 1.58 6.15 -14.55
C GLU A 8 0.08 6.35 -14.35
N SER A 9 -0.75 5.74 -15.20
CA SER A 9 -2.22 5.82 -15.07
C SER A 9 -2.74 5.28 -13.72
N ALA A 10 -2.05 4.30 -13.13
CA ALA A 10 -2.39 3.75 -11.82
C ALA A 10 -1.92 4.66 -10.69
N ALA A 11 -0.70 5.22 -10.79
CA ALA A 11 -0.14 6.16 -9.82
C ALA A 11 -0.96 7.45 -9.76
N GLU A 12 -1.39 7.99 -10.91
CA GLU A 12 -2.25 9.16 -10.99
C GLU A 12 -3.59 8.93 -10.27
N LYS A 13 -4.19 7.74 -10.40
CA LYS A 13 -5.43 7.39 -9.67
C LYS A 13 -5.23 7.39 -8.16
N LEU A 14 -4.12 6.82 -7.69
CA LEU A 14 -3.80 6.78 -6.25
C LEU A 14 -3.52 8.17 -5.70
N SER A 15 -2.78 9.00 -6.45
CA SER A 15 -2.46 10.37 -6.09
C SER A 15 -3.69 11.30 -6.10
N GLY A 16 -4.60 11.09 -7.06
CA GLY A 16 -5.82 11.88 -7.21
C GLY A 16 -6.95 11.53 -6.24
N ASP A 17 -6.91 10.37 -5.56
CA ASP A 17 -7.93 10.00 -4.58
C ASP A 17 -7.68 10.66 -3.23
N GLU A 18 -8.33 11.79 -2.99
CA GLU A 18 -8.22 12.56 -1.75
C GLU A 18 -8.60 11.76 -0.50
N ARG A 19 -9.43 10.71 -0.63
CA ARG A 19 -9.83 9.87 0.51
C ARG A 19 -8.68 9.01 1.03
N LEU A 20 -7.69 8.74 0.19
CA LEU A 20 -6.51 7.96 0.56
C LEU A 20 -5.46 8.79 1.29
N ARG A 21 -5.50 10.13 1.15
CA ARG A 21 -4.55 11.06 1.77
C ARG A 21 -5.13 11.89 2.92
N SER A 22 -6.43 11.79 3.19
CA SER A 22 -7.15 12.75 4.04
C SER A 22 -6.60 12.92 5.47
N ASN A 23 -5.96 11.88 6.01
CA ASN A 23 -5.34 11.91 7.34
C ASN A 23 -3.81 11.88 7.28
N LEU A 24 -3.21 11.86 6.09
CA LEU A 24 -1.77 11.77 5.88
C LEU A 24 -1.19 13.15 5.56
N THR A 25 0.02 13.43 6.06
CA THR A 25 0.81 14.54 5.53
C THR A 25 1.44 14.13 4.19
N ASP A 26 1.93 15.10 3.42
CA ASP A 26 2.65 14.80 2.18
C ASP A 26 3.89 13.93 2.43
N ASP A 27 4.61 14.18 3.54
CA ASP A 27 5.78 13.39 3.96
C ASP A 27 5.43 11.93 4.28
N GLU A 28 4.21 11.67 4.74
CA GLU A 28 3.70 10.32 5.03
C GLU A 28 3.10 9.65 3.80
N PHE A 29 2.49 10.43 2.90
CA PHE A 29 1.87 9.94 1.68
C PHE A 29 2.91 9.52 0.63
N ASN A 30 3.96 10.32 0.45
CA ASN A 30 5.02 10.06 -0.52
C ASN A 30 5.67 8.66 -0.41
N PRO A 31 6.10 8.18 0.78
CA PRO A 31 6.66 6.83 0.90
C PRO A 31 5.64 5.71 0.63
N ILE A 32 4.35 5.96 0.87
CA ILE A 32 3.28 5.00 0.55
C ILE A 32 3.07 4.95 -0.97
N LEU A 33 3.08 6.09 -1.64
CA LEU A 33 2.97 6.18 -3.09
C LEU A 33 4.18 5.55 -3.79
N ASP A 34 5.40 5.80 -3.32
CA ASP A 34 6.63 5.19 -3.83
C ASP A 34 6.61 3.65 -3.72
N TRP A 35 6.16 3.14 -2.56
CA TRP A 35 5.94 1.71 -2.36
C TRP A 35 4.90 1.14 -3.34
N ALA A 36 3.79 1.86 -3.56
CA ALA A 36 2.74 1.45 -4.49
C ALA A 36 3.24 1.35 -5.93
N ILE A 37 3.99 2.36 -6.39
CA ILE A 37 4.59 2.40 -7.74
C ILE A 37 5.57 1.24 -7.92
N THR A 38 6.52 1.09 -6.99
CA THR A 38 7.49 -0.01 -6.98
C THR A 38 6.80 -1.38 -7.04
N ARG A 39 5.68 -1.53 -6.33
CA ARG A 39 4.90 -2.75 -6.35
C ARG A 39 4.25 -2.99 -7.72
N LEU A 40 3.62 -1.98 -8.30
CA LEU A 40 3.01 -2.07 -9.63
C LEU A 40 4.04 -2.48 -10.67
N GLU A 41 5.22 -1.84 -10.68
CA GLU A 41 6.35 -2.20 -11.53
C GLU A 41 6.74 -3.68 -11.40
N LYS A 42 7.01 -4.16 -10.17
CA LYS A 42 7.39 -5.56 -9.92
C LYS A 42 6.34 -6.56 -10.42
N LYS A 43 5.06 -6.20 -10.35
CA LYS A 43 3.96 -7.11 -10.72
C LYS A 43 3.68 -7.06 -12.22
N THR A 44 3.64 -5.87 -12.83
CA THR A 44 3.42 -5.71 -14.28
C THR A 44 4.62 -6.19 -15.10
N ALA A 45 5.84 -6.17 -14.55
CA ALA A 45 7.03 -6.75 -15.18
C ALA A 45 6.89 -8.26 -15.50
N LYS A 46 5.96 -8.96 -14.83
CA LYS A 46 5.66 -10.39 -15.10
C LYS A 46 4.61 -10.60 -16.20
N ALA A 47 4.04 -9.52 -16.74
CA ALA A 47 3.03 -9.60 -17.79
C ALA A 47 3.67 -9.95 -19.13
N LYS A 48 2.96 -10.73 -19.94
CA LYS A 48 3.39 -11.14 -21.29
C LYS A 48 3.08 -10.09 -22.36
N ASP A 49 2.08 -9.25 -22.10
CA ASP A 49 1.57 -8.23 -23.01
C ASP A 49 0.88 -7.11 -22.21
N LYS A 50 0.52 -6.03 -22.91
CA LYS A 50 -0.10 -4.84 -22.31
C LYS A 50 -1.45 -5.12 -21.67
N ALA A 51 -2.27 -6.00 -22.26
CA ALA A 51 -3.58 -6.33 -21.71
C ALA A 51 -3.46 -7.14 -20.41
N ALA A 52 -2.48 -8.05 -20.33
CA ALA A 52 -2.13 -8.76 -19.11
C ALA A 52 -1.58 -7.79 -18.05
N ALA A 53 -0.75 -6.82 -18.45
CA ALA A 53 -0.22 -5.80 -17.55
C ALA A 53 -1.35 -4.95 -16.95
N GLN A 54 -2.31 -4.51 -17.75
CA GLN A 54 -3.49 -3.78 -17.29
C GLN A 54 -4.33 -4.58 -16.29
N LYS A 55 -4.56 -5.87 -16.55
CA LYS A 55 -5.30 -6.75 -15.62
C LYS A 55 -4.56 -6.92 -14.29
N ILE A 56 -3.24 -7.10 -14.34
CA ILE A 56 -2.40 -7.21 -13.14
C ILE A 56 -2.42 -5.88 -12.38
N ALA A 57 -2.20 -4.76 -13.06
CA ALA A 57 -2.21 -3.43 -12.47
C ALA A 57 -3.56 -3.13 -11.81
N ALA A 58 -4.70 -3.41 -12.46
CA ALA A 58 -6.02 -3.20 -11.87
C ALA A 58 -6.24 -4.06 -10.61
N LYS A 59 -5.77 -5.31 -10.61
CA LYS A 59 -5.86 -6.18 -9.43
C LYS A 59 -5.00 -5.67 -8.28
N GLU A 60 -3.77 -5.26 -8.56
CA GLU A 60 -2.84 -4.75 -7.56
C GLU A 60 -3.28 -3.36 -7.06
N LEU A 61 -3.83 -2.50 -7.92
CA LEU A 61 -4.39 -1.20 -7.56
C LEU A 61 -5.47 -1.36 -6.46
N ASN A 62 -6.45 -2.24 -6.65
CA ASN A 62 -7.48 -2.49 -5.63
C ASN A 62 -6.89 -2.94 -4.27
N GLN A 63 -5.80 -3.71 -4.30
CA GLN A 63 -5.10 -4.14 -3.09
C GLN A 63 -4.35 -2.99 -2.43
N ILE A 64 -3.66 -2.17 -3.22
CA ILE A 64 -2.95 -0.98 -2.79
C ILE A 64 -3.92 0.05 -2.20
N GLU A 65 -5.03 0.36 -2.87
CA GLU A 65 -6.08 1.25 -2.36
C GLU A 65 -6.62 0.78 -1.01
N SER A 66 -6.87 -0.53 -0.87
CA SER A 66 -7.29 -1.12 0.40
C SER A 66 -6.24 -0.95 1.49
N ALA A 67 -4.95 -1.10 1.15
CA ALA A 67 -3.83 -0.87 2.07
C ALA A 67 -3.72 0.60 2.51
N MET A 68 -3.74 1.51 1.54
CA MET A 68 -3.68 2.96 1.79
C MET A 68 -4.85 3.42 2.65
N LYS A 69 -6.06 2.93 2.36
CA LYS A 69 -7.24 3.23 3.18
C LYS A 69 -7.08 2.76 4.63
N VAL A 70 -6.56 1.56 4.85
CA VAL A 70 -6.31 1.06 6.21
C VAL A 70 -5.27 1.91 6.93
N ILE A 71 -4.18 2.30 6.26
CA ILE A 71 -3.15 3.16 6.83
C ILE A 71 -3.75 4.53 7.19
N ASN A 72 -4.49 5.14 6.26
CA ASN A 72 -5.17 6.42 6.45
C ASN A 72 -6.19 6.37 7.60
N ASP A 73 -7.00 5.31 7.69
CA ASP A 73 -7.99 5.14 8.76
C ASP A 73 -7.34 4.95 10.14
N LEU A 74 -6.20 4.25 10.19
CA LEU A 74 -5.47 4.01 11.45
C LEU A 74 -4.73 5.24 11.96
N LEU A 75 -4.35 6.15 11.07
CA LEU A 75 -3.69 7.41 11.38
C LEU A 75 -4.65 8.58 11.65
N LYS A 76 -5.96 8.30 11.68
CA LYS A 76 -6.97 9.27 12.12
C LYS A 76 -6.68 9.76 13.55
N GLU A 77 -6.90 11.05 13.79
CA GLU A 77 -6.62 11.70 15.07
C GLU A 77 -7.23 10.95 16.27
N GLY A 78 -6.44 10.84 17.35
CA GLY A 78 -6.85 10.21 18.60
C GLY A 78 -6.68 8.69 18.65
N ASN A 79 -6.26 8.04 17.55
CA ASN A 79 -5.97 6.61 17.54
C ASN A 79 -4.47 6.34 17.83
N THR A 80 -4.17 5.28 18.59
CA THR A 80 -2.80 4.76 18.68
C THR A 80 -2.68 3.62 17.67
N PRO A 81 -2.08 3.85 16.49
CA PRO A 81 -2.01 2.84 15.46
C PRO A 81 -1.17 1.65 15.95
N THR A 82 -1.66 0.44 15.71
CA THR A 82 -0.93 -0.81 16.02
C THR A 82 -0.87 -1.70 14.79
N LEU A 83 0.20 -2.48 14.67
CA LEU A 83 0.37 -3.45 13.59
C LEU A 83 -0.74 -4.52 13.59
N GLU A 84 -1.32 -4.82 14.75
CA GLU A 84 -2.47 -5.73 14.86
C GLU A 84 -3.73 -5.13 14.22
N SER A 85 -3.98 -3.83 14.45
CA SER A 85 -5.11 -3.11 13.85
C SER A 85 -4.97 -2.99 12.32
N ALA A 86 -3.73 -2.88 11.80
CA ALA A 86 -3.46 -2.91 10.36
C ALA A 86 -3.61 -4.31 9.76
N ALA A 87 -3.20 -5.36 10.48
CA ALA A 87 -3.19 -6.72 9.96
C ALA A 87 -4.59 -7.29 9.67
N LYS A 88 -5.56 -6.96 10.54
CA LYS A 88 -6.95 -7.45 10.45
C LYS A 88 -7.63 -7.15 9.11
N PRO A 89 -7.79 -5.88 8.68
CA PRO A 89 -8.47 -5.55 7.42
C PRO A 89 -7.69 -6.03 6.19
N LEU A 90 -6.36 -6.13 6.29
CA LEU A 90 -5.49 -6.56 5.19
C LEU A 90 -5.40 -8.09 5.04
N LYS A 91 -6.03 -8.85 5.95
CA LYS A 91 -6.00 -10.32 5.98
C LYS A 91 -4.55 -10.86 5.93
N VAL A 92 -3.66 -10.19 6.65
CA VAL A 92 -2.25 -10.55 6.81
C VAL A 92 -2.02 -11.00 8.26
N LYS A 93 -1.06 -11.89 8.49
CA LYS A 93 -0.76 -12.38 9.84
C LYS A 93 -0.09 -11.27 10.65
N PRO A 94 -0.61 -10.87 11.83
CA PRO A 94 0.01 -9.83 12.63
C PRO A 94 1.39 -10.29 13.15
N PRO A 95 2.40 -9.40 13.21
CA PRO A 95 3.68 -9.69 13.84
C PRO A 95 3.53 -9.76 15.38
N LYS A 96 4.40 -10.52 16.06
CA LYS A 96 4.56 -10.47 17.54
C LYS A 96 5.69 -9.46 17.87
N PRO A 97 5.63 -8.59 18.91
CA PRO A 97 4.55 -8.25 19.84
C PRO A 97 3.94 -6.83 19.59
N LYS A 98 2.93 -6.48 20.41
CA LYS A 98 2.16 -5.22 20.45
C LYS A 98 3.01 -4.02 20.88
N ILE A 99 3.88 -3.53 20.01
CA ILE A 99 4.50 -2.22 20.26
C ILE A 99 3.53 -1.16 19.75
N GLY A 100 2.99 -0.34 20.64
CA GLY A 100 2.30 0.89 20.24
C GLY A 100 3.32 1.78 19.56
N ILE A 101 3.18 1.96 18.25
CA ILE A 101 4.13 2.77 17.49
C ILE A 101 3.73 4.23 17.68
N ARG A 102 4.58 4.98 18.41
CA ARG A 102 4.34 6.40 18.73
C ARG A 102 4.68 7.36 17.59
N ASN A 103 5.46 6.88 16.61
CA ASN A 103 5.86 7.65 15.43
C ASN A 103 5.09 7.14 14.19
N ARG A 104 4.36 8.04 13.53
CA ARG A 104 3.52 7.72 12.38
C ARG A 104 4.34 7.22 11.18
N ASP A 105 5.51 7.80 10.91
CA ASP A 105 6.41 7.36 9.82
C ASP A 105 6.92 5.94 10.06
N MET A 106 7.31 5.65 11.31
CA MET A 106 7.75 4.31 11.71
C MET A 106 6.61 3.31 11.57
N PHE A 107 5.38 3.72 11.90
CA PHE A 107 4.20 2.88 11.76
C PHE A 107 3.95 2.55 10.29
N ILE A 108 3.96 3.55 9.41
CA ILE A 108 3.80 3.38 7.96
C ILE A 108 4.85 2.39 7.44
N GLY A 109 6.13 2.61 7.74
CA GLY A 109 7.20 1.72 7.29
C GLY A 109 7.03 0.26 7.73
N GLU A 110 6.63 0.03 8.98
CA GLU A 110 6.41 -1.33 9.50
C GLU A 110 5.15 -1.99 8.90
N VAL A 111 4.10 -1.21 8.64
CA VAL A 111 2.90 -1.72 7.94
C VAL A 111 3.22 -2.10 6.50
N LEU A 112 3.98 -1.28 5.77
CA LEU A 112 4.37 -1.58 4.39
C LEU A 112 5.22 -2.87 4.33
N LYS A 113 6.18 -3.05 5.24
CA LYS A 113 6.96 -4.30 5.37
C LYS A 113 6.07 -5.51 5.67
N LEU A 114 5.11 -5.35 6.56
CA LEU A 114 4.16 -6.41 6.92
C LEU A 114 3.34 -6.85 5.71
N ILE A 115 2.80 -5.87 4.97
CA ILE A 115 2.01 -6.10 3.76
C ILE A 115 2.85 -6.83 2.71
N GLU A 116 4.05 -6.32 2.44
CA GLU A 116 4.92 -6.89 1.42
C GLU A 116 5.35 -8.32 1.77
N GLY A 117 5.76 -8.56 3.03
CA GLY A 117 6.14 -9.89 3.50
C GLY A 117 5.02 -10.93 3.44
N GLU A 118 3.77 -10.53 3.70
CA GLU A 118 2.63 -11.45 3.68
C GLU A 118 2.06 -11.66 2.28
N TRP A 119 2.16 -10.66 1.41
CA TRP A 119 1.73 -10.76 0.02
C TRP A 119 2.73 -11.51 -0.87
N GLU A 120 4.02 -11.50 -0.54
CA GLU A 120 5.02 -12.33 -1.23
C GLU A 120 4.92 -13.81 -0.82
N LYS A 121 4.48 -14.14 0.41
CA LYS A 121 4.21 -15.52 0.84
C LYS A 121 2.99 -16.17 0.19
N LYS A 122 2.07 -15.36 -0.36
CA LYS A 122 0.84 -15.84 -1.03
C LYS A 122 1.02 -16.10 -2.54
N LYS A 123 2.26 -16.02 -3.06
CA LYS A 123 2.62 -16.37 -4.44
C LYS A 123 3.26 -17.75 -4.51
#